data_AF-A0A100VZC3-F1
#
_entry.id   AF-A0A100VZC3-F1
#
_cell.length_a   1.000
_cell.length_b   1.000
_cell.length_c   1.000
_cell.angle_alpha   90.00
_cell.angle_beta   90.00
_cell.angle_gamma   90.00
#
_symmetry.space_group_name_H-M   'P 1'
#
loop_
_entity.id
_entity.type
_entity.pdbx_description
1 polymer ?
#
loop_
_entity_poly.entity_id
_entity_poly.type
_entity_poly.pdbx_seq_one_letter_code
_entity_poly.pdbx_strand_id
1 'polypeptide(L)'
;MDLILTGRAVDATEAHAIGLANRVVPKGDARTAAEELAAELAALPQQCLRADRRSALHQWGRSEQAAMEFEFESIEQVKHEAAHGAGRFAAGAGRHGASAS
;
A
#
# COMPACT_ATOMS: atom_id res chain seq x y z
N MET A 1 -9.99 -12.58 -18.72
CA MET A 1 -11.10 -12.91 -19.63
C MET A 1 -12.08 -13.93 -19.05
N ASP A 2 -11.63 -14.99 -18.36
CA ASP A 2 -12.52 -16.03 -17.78
C ASP A 2 -13.73 -15.45 -17.03
N LEU A 3 -13.51 -14.76 -15.90
CA LEU A 3 -14.60 -14.27 -15.05
C LEU A 3 -15.61 -13.38 -15.78
N ILE A 4 -15.14 -12.57 -16.74
CA ILE A 4 -15.98 -11.65 -17.52
C ILE A 4 -16.90 -12.42 -18.46
N LEU A 5 -16.38 -13.46 -19.12
CA LEU A 5 -17.13 -14.20 -20.14
C LEU A 5 -18.05 -15.26 -19.53
N THR A 6 -17.63 -15.90 -18.44
CA THR A 6 -18.35 -17.03 -17.84
C THR A 6 -19.34 -16.59 -16.77
N GLY A 7 -19.13 -15.44 -16.12
CA GLY A 7 -19.97 -14.97 -15.01
C GLY A 7 -20.00 -15.93 -13.81
N ARG A 8 -19.06 -16.87 -13.74
CA ARG A 8 -19.03 -17.90 -12.69
C ARG A 8 -18.74 -17.27 -11.33
N ALA A 9 -19.23 -17.92 -10.28
CA ALA A 9 -18.81 -17.59 -8.93
C ALA A 9 -17.31 -17.86 -8.73
N VAL A 10 -16.68 -17.04 -7.91
CA VAL A 10 -15.30 -17.21 -7.42
C VAL A 10 -15.38 -17.26 -5.90
N ASP A 11 -14.95 -18.37 -5.31
CA ASP A 11 -14.92 -18.50 -3.85
C ASP A 11 -13.72 -17.76 -3.25
N ALA A 12 -13.70 -17.64 -1.92
CA ALA A 12 -12.68 -16.88 -1.21
C ALA A 12 -11.26 -17.46 -1.39
N THR A 13 -11.13 -18.78 -1.50
CA THR A 13 -9.83 -19.44 -1.66
C THR A 13 -9.24 -19.13 -3.02
N GLU A 14 -10.06 -19.27 -4.07
CA GLU A 14 -9.65 -18.91 -5.43
C GLU A 14 -9.37 -17.40 -5.55
N ALA A 15 -10.27 -16.57 -5.01
CA ALA A 15 -10.11 -15.12 -5.05
C ALA A 15 -8.77 -14.68 -4.42
N HIS A 16 -8.35 -15.35 -3.34
CA HIS A 16 -7.05 -15.09 -2.73
C HIS A 16 -5.88 -15.58 -3.58
N ALA A 17 -5.98 -16.80 -4.11
CA ALA A 17 -4.92 -17.40 -4.92
C ALA A 17 -4.60 -16.59 -6.18
N ILE A 18 -5.59 -15.95 -6.79
CA ILE A 18 -5.41 -15.13 -8.01
C ILE A 18 -5.19 -13.64 -7.73
N GLY A 19 -5.15 -13.21 -6.47
CA GLY A 19 -4.95 -11.81 -6.07
C GLY A 19 -6.19 -10.91 -6.20
N LEU A 20 -7.38 -11.47 -6.41
CA LEU A 20 -8.65 -10.73 -6.38
C LEU A 20 -9.02 -10.27 -4.95
N ALA A 21 -8.69 -11.08 -3.94
CA ALA A 21 -8.80 -10.74 -2.53
C ALA A 21 -7.43 -10.80 -1.84
N ASN A 22 -7.07 -9.75 -1.10
CA ASN A 22 -5.76 -9.69 -0.44
C ASN A 22 -5.67 -10.52 0.84
N ARG A 23 -6.80 -10.79 1.52
CA ARG A 23 -6.89 -11.56 2.76
C ARG A 23 -8.21 -12.36 2.79
N VAL A 24 -8.19 -13.53 3.43
CA VAL A 24 -9.39 -14.34 3.74
C VAL A 24 -9.47 -14.49 5.25
N VAL A 25 -10.65 -14.24 5.81
CA VAL A 25 -10.91 -14.28 7.26
C VAL A 25 -12.17 -15.09 7.55
N PRO A 26 -12.38 -15.55 8.79
CA PRO A 26 -13.62 -16.22 9.19
C PRO A 26 -14.86 -15.37 8.92
N LYS A 27 -16.00 -16.03 8.73
CA LYS A 27 -17.28 -15.37 8.51
C LYS A 27 -17.65 -14.52 9.74
N GLY A 28 -17.88 -13.23 9.52
CA GLY A 28 -18.20 -12.25 10.56
C GLY A 28 -17.09 -11.26 10.85
N ASP A 29 -15.84 -11.60 10.51
CA ASP A 29 -14.67 -10.84 10.96
C ASP A 29 -14.13 -9.86 9.91
N ALA A 30 -14.70 -9.84 8.70
CA ALA A 30 -14.24 -9.02 7.57
C ALA A 30 -14.13 -7.53 7.92
N ARG A 31 -15.10 -7.01 8.69
CA ARG A 31 -15.08 -5.61 9.12
C ARG A 31 -13.95 -5.33 10.11
N THR A 32 -13.83 -6.14 11.15
CA THR A 32 -12.79 -5.99 12.17
C THR A 32 -11.40 -6.06 11.54
N ALA A 33 -11.13 -7.07 10.72
CA ALA A 33 -9.83 -7.23 10.06
C ALA A 33 -9.51 -6.06 9.09
N ALA A 34 -10.52 -5.49 8.44
CA ALA A 34 -10.36 -4.31 7.59
C ALA A 34 -10.09 -3.04 8.41
N GLU A 35 -10.77 -2.85 9.54
CA GLU A 35 -10.55 -1.71 10.44
C GLU A 35 -9.16 -1.78 11.10
N GLU A 36 -8.69 -2.98 11.48
CA GLU A 36 -7.34 -3.22 11.98
C GLU A 36 -6.29 -2.84 10.93
N LEU A 37 -6.42 -3.34 9.69
CA LEU A 37 -5.52 -2.96 8.60
C LEU A 37 -5.57 -1.46 8.31
N ALA A 38 -6.75 -0.83 8.37
CA ALA A 38 -6.87 0.60 8.18
C ALA A 38 -6.13 1.39 9.28
N ALA A 39 -6.21 0.93 10.53
CA ALA A 39 -5.48 1.52 11.64
C ALA A 39 -3.96 1.37 11.47
N GLU A 40 -3.49 0.19 11.04
CA GLU A 40 -2.08 -0.05 10.70
C GLU A 40 -1.59 0.93 9.62
N LEU A 41 -2.35 1.05 8.52
CA LEU A 41 -2.00 1.96 7.42
C LEU A 41 -2.09 3.44 7.83
N ALA A 42 -3.00 3.81 8.73
CA ALA A 42 -3.14 5.17 9.24
C ALA A 42 -1.98 5.59 10.16
N ALA A 43 -1.33 4.62 10.81
CA ALA A 43 -0.15 4.87 11.65
C ALA A 43 1.15 5.06 10.84
N LEU A 44 1.16 4.69 9.56
CA LEU A 44 2.32 4.86 8.68
C LEU A 44 2.53 6.32 8.27
N PRO A 45 3.74 6.70 7.82
CA PRO A 45 4.03 7.99 7.20
C PRO A 45 3.05 8.27 6.04
N GLN A 46 2.14 9.22 6.24
CA GLN A 46 0.97 9.42 5.39
C GLN A 46 1.31 10.07 4.06
N GLN A 47 2.32 10.95 4.00
CA GLN A 47 2.67 11.61 2.73
C GLN A 47 3.32 10.59 1.79
N CYS A 48 4.27 9.81 2.31
CA CYS A 48 4.94 8.73 1.62
C CYS A 48 3.95 7.67 1.10
N LEU A 49 3.13 7.11 1.99
CA LEU A 49 2.14 6.08 1.63
C LEU A 49 1.19 6.55 0.52
N ARG A 50 0.75 7.81 0.57
CA ARG A 50 -0.18 8.37 -0.43
C ARG A 50 0.51 8.68 -1.74
N ALA A 51 1.77 9.15 -1.72
CA ALA A 51 2.57 9.41 -2.90
C ALA A 51 2.81 8.11 -3.69
N ASP A 52 3.26 7.06 -3.01
CA ASP A 52 3.52 5.75 -3.60
C ASP A 52 2.25 5.15 -4.21
N ARG A 53 1.13 5.17 -3.46
CA ARG A 53 -0.16 4.70 -3.96
C ARG A 53 -0.58 5.45 -5.23
N ARG A 54 -0.38 6.77 -5.28
CA ARG A 54 -0.73 7.58 -6.45
C ARG A 54 0.16 7.24 -7.64
N SER A 55 1.47 7.06 -7.43
CA SER A 55 2.42 6.64 -8.47
C SER A 55 2.03 5.27 -9.07
N ALA A 56 1.80 4.27 -8.21
CA ALA A 56 1.43 2.91 -8.62
C ALA A 56 0.13 2.84 -9.45
N LEU A 57 -0.83 3.74 -9.16
CA LEU A 57 -2.06 3.87 -9.95
C LEU A 57 -1.84 4.66 -11.25
N HIS A 58 -1.04 5.73 -11.21
CA HIS A 58 -0.82 6.62 -12.35
C HIS A 58 -0.03 5.99 -13.49
N GLN A 59 0.91 5.08 -13.19
CA GLN A 59 1.79 4.50 -14.21
C GLN A 59 1.06 3.66 -15.26
N TRP A 60 -0.10 3.08 -14.94
CA TRP A 60 -0.82 2.22 -15.87
C TRP A 60 -1.23 2.99 -17.13
N GLY A 61 -0.77 2.52 -18.29
CA GLY A 61 -1.02 3.17 -19.59
C GLY A 61 -0.06 4.30 -19.94
N ARG A 62 1.00 4.52 -19.14
CA ARG A 62 2.10 5.44 -19.44
C ARG A 62 3.32 4.69 -19.97
N SER A 63 4.23 5.42 -20.62
CA SER A 63 5.57 4.89 -20.85
C SER A 63 6.33 4.84 -19.53
N GLU A 64 7.30 3.92 -19.44
CA GLU A 64 8.18 3.79 -18.27
C GLU A 64 8.85 5.12 -17.92
N GLN A 65 9.38 5.85 -18.92
CA GLN A 65 9.99 7.16 -18.72
C GLN A 65 9.03 8.15 -18.05
N ALA A 66 7.81 8.30 -18.58
CA ALA A 66 6.84 9.24 -18.02
C ALA A 66 6.35 8.82 -16.63
N ALA A 67 6.29 7.51 -16.36
CA ALA A 67 5.96 6.99 -15.03
C ALA A 67 7.06 7.30 -14.00
N MET A 68 8.34 7.09 -14.37
CA MET A 68 9.48 7.41 -13.51
C MET A 68 9.61 8.92 -13.24
N GLU A 69 9.37 9.77 -14.23
CA GLU A 69 9.36 11.23 -14.05
C GLU A 69 8.30 11.63 -13.01
N PHE A 70 7.08 11.10 -13.12
CA PHE A 70 6.01 11.34 -12.14
C PHE A 70 6.33 10.81 -10.73
N GLU A 71 6.95 9.63 -10.64
CA GLU A 71 7.40 9.07 -9.36
C GLU A 71 8.43 9.98 -8.69
N PHE A 72 9.40 10.47 -9.47
CA PHE A 72 10.47 11.32 -8.95
C PHE A 72 9.96 12.69 -8.48
N GLU A 73 8.97 13.28 -9.18
CA GLU A 73 8.30 14.52 -8.74
C GLU A 73 7.64 14.38 -7.36
N SER A 74 7.25 13.17 -6.97
CA SER A 74 6.63 12.93 -5.67
C SER A 74 7.60 13.05 -4.49
N ILE A 75 8.92 13.01 -4.73
CA ILE A 75 9.96 13.17 -3.71
C ILE A 75 9.81 14.52 -3.00
N GLU A 76 9.55 15.61 -3.73
CA GLU A 76 9.33 16.94 -3.16
C GLU A 76 8.19 16.94 -2.13
N GLN A 77 7.14 16.15 -2.38
CA GLN A 77 5.95 16.10 -1.53
C GLN A 77 6.20 15.40 -0.20
N VAL A 78 7.23 14.55 -0.11
CA VAL A 78 7.51 13.73 1.08
C VAL A 78 8.73 14.20 1.85
N LYS A 79 9.47 15.22 1.36
CA LYS A 79 10.73 15.71 1.95
C LYS A 79 10.66 15.99 3.44
N HIS A 80 9.59 16.64 3.90
CA HIS A 80 9.43 17.00 5.32
C HIS A 80 9.24 15.76 6.20
N GLU A 81 8.42 14.81 5.74
CA GLU A 81 8.20 13.54 6.44
C GLU A 81 9.46 12.67 6.45
N ALA A 82 10.19 12.64 5.33
CA ALA A 82 11.48 11.94 5.21
C ALA A 82 12.53 12.52 6.16
N ALA A 83 12.64 13.85 6.27
CA ALA A 83 13.58 14.49 7.19
C ALA A 83 13.24 14.18 8.66
N HIS A 84 11.96 14.19 9.02
CA HIS A 84 11.50 13.83 10.36
C HIS A 84 11.78 12.35 10.67
N GLY A 85 11.51 11.45 9.72
CA GLY A 85 11.84 10.02 9.83
C GLY A 85 13.34 9.76 10.01
N ALA A 86 14.18 10.43 9.22
CA ALA A 86 15.63 10.37 9.33
C ALA A 86 16.12 10.85 10.71
N GLY A 87 15.53 11.93 11.24
CA GLY A 87 15.81 12.43 12.59
C GLY A 87 15.51 11.39 13.68
N ARG A 88 14.34 10.74 13.63
CA ARG A 88 13.98 9.66 14.56
C ARG A 88 14.92 8.45 14.45
N PHE A 89 15.30 8.09 13.23
CA PHE A 89 16.24 7.01 12.99
C PHE A 89 17.64 7.30 13.55
N ALA A 90 18.15 8.50 13.31
CA ALA A 90 19.41 8.97 13.89
C ALA A 90 19.36 8.96 15.43
N ALA A 91 18.22 9.33 16.02
CA ALA A 91 17.97 9.30 17.45
C ALA A 91 17.75 7.88 18.05
N GLY A 92 17.73 6.83 17.21
CA GLY A 92 17.75 5.43 17.64
C GLY A 92 16.46 4.64 17.44
N ALA A 93 15.36 5.29 17.02
CA ALA A 93 14.14 4.58 16.62
C ALA A 93 14.41 3.77 15.34
N GLY A 94 13.93 2.52 15.22
CA GLY A 94 14.20 1.73 14.01
C GLY A 94 15.50 0.91 14.01
N ARG A 95 16.40 1.09 15.00
CA ARG A 95 17.61 0.27 15.09
C ARG A 95 17.27 -1.17 15.49
N HIS A 96 18.02 -2.12 14.96
CA HIS A 96 17.86 -3.56 15.22
C HIS A 96 16.49 -4.14 14.82
N GLY A 97 15.75 -3.49 13.91
CA GLY A 97 14.47 -3.98 13.38
C GLY A 97 13.24 -3.65 14.23
N ALA A 98 13.37 -2.81 15.27
CA ALA A 98 12.22 -2.31 16.03
C ALA A 98 11.40 -1.28 15.23
N SER A 99 10.08 -1.21 15.41
CA SER A 99 9.25 -0.20 14.76
C SER A 99 9.65 1.21 15.20
N ALA A 100 9.79 2.15 14.25
CA ALA A 100 10.01 3.56 14.51
C ALA A 100 8.67 4.31 14.54
N SER A 101 7.83 3.94 15.53
CA SER A 101 6.55 4.60 15.80
C SER A 101 6.79 5.98 16.43
#